data_AF-A0A931YUU4-F1
#
_entry.id   AF-A0A931YUU4-F1
#
_cell.length_a   1.000
_cell.length_b   1.000
_cell.length_c   1.000
_cell.angle_alpha   90.00
_cell.angle_beta   90.00
_cell.angle_gamma   90.00
#
_symmetry.space_group_name_H-M   'P 1'
#
loop_
_entity.id
_entity.type
_entity.pdbx_description
1 polymer ?
#
loop_
_entity_poly.entity_id
_entity_poly.type
_entity_poly.pdbx_seq_one_letter_code
_entity_poly.pdbx_strand_id
1 'polypeptide(L)'
;MTLARRVAPILALALLGSASAAGAVEYRLRVASVLEPAFTHFVRTAPGDQRDAPELAALIASLDEGRLSDAVVLGDRDPVAATVDETSAFEAVRVEPRAVSGGPGWTELVWEGRPGQRAVFRLVLVGRQAPELKRIALQGRGPIRHLEADPIGVSSRPSKAIGVPLGVIESGASRRDVWRRWIGPRLDTAEGVAVVRGLSDSTTFPDQAFITVTQGDAPVRFTVILSWGPRGTSSNGDAQGAGVAPPGDAAAAQ
;
A
#
# COMPACT_ATOMS: atom_id res chain seq x y z
N MET A 1 -28.92 11.44 76.22
CA MET A 1 -29.32 10.38 75.26
C MET A 1 -30.02 11.09 74.11
N THR A 2 -29.63 11.08 72.83
CA THR A 2 -28.62 10.36 72.04
C THR A 2 -28.59 11.08 70.66
N LEU A 3 -27.40 11.36 70.11
CA LEU A 3 -26.95 11.45 68.69
C LEU A 3 -27.99 11.69 67.55
N ALA A 4 -27.69 12.32 66.39
CA ALA A 4 -26.46 12.76 65.77
C ALA A 4 -26.75 13.70 64.58
N ARG A 5 -25.82 14.64 64.41
CA ARG A 5 -25.51 15.45 63.22
C ARG A 5 -25.01 14.55 62.07
N ARG A 6 -25.51 14.72 60.84
CA ARG A 6 -24.73 14.45 59.61
C ARG A 6 -25.11 15.41 58.48
N VAL A 7 -24.21 16.38 58.30
CA VAL A 7 -23.99 17.12 57.05
C VAL A 7 -23.40 16.12 56.04
N ALA A 8 -24.01 15.99 54.86
CA ALA A 8 -23.42 15.24 53.75
C ALA A 8 -22.65 16.19 52.83
N PRO A 9 -21.36 15.93 52.52
CA PRO A 9 -20.56 16.75 51.62
C PRO A 9 -20.71 16.33 50.15
N ILE A 10 -20.44 17.31 49.29
CA ILE A 10 -20.34 17.28 47.83
C ILE A 10 -19.24 16.30 47.38
N LEU A 11 -19.51 15.47 46.36
CA LEU A 11 -18.47 14.91 45.49
C LEU A 11 -19.03 14.65 44.08
N ALA A 12 -19.19 15.72 43.30
CA ALA A 12 -19.31 15.59 41.85
C ALA A 12 -17.90 15.31 41.30
N LEU A 13 -17.58 14.02 41.18
CA LEU A 13 -16.31 13.55 40.63
C LEU A 13 -16.30 13.88 39.13
N ALA A 14 -15.48 14.86 38.77
CA ALA A 14 -15.20 15.26 37.41
C ALA A 14 -14.53 14.11 36.65
N LEU A 15 -15.33 13.28 35.98
CA LEU A 15 -14.89 12.38 34.92
C LEU A 15 -14.63 13.20 33.66
N LEU A 16 -13.63 14.10 33.72
CA LEU A 16 -12.90 14.52 32.54
C LEU A 16 -12.09 13.31 32.10
N GLY A 17 -12.75 12.42 31.36
CA GLY A 17 -12.08 11.39 30.59
C GLY A 17 -11.00 12.11 29.79
N SER A 18 -9.75 11.81 30.14
CA SER A 18 -8.58 12.17 29.37
C SER A 18 -8.70 11.42 28.04
N ALA A 19 -9.51 11.94 27.12
CA ALA A 19 -9.30 11.71 25.72
C ALA A 19 -7.90 12.26 25.47
N SER A 20 -6.90 11.37 25.56
CA SER A 20 -5.56 11.66 25.09
C SER A 20 -5.76 12.27 23.72
N ALA A 21 -5.52 13.57 23.59
CA ALA A 21 -5.45 14.20 22.30
C ALA A 21 -4.32 13.44 21.61
N ALA A 22 -4.67 12.44 20.80
CA ALA A 22 -3.71 11.65 20.06
C ALA A 22 -2.93 12.67 19.24
N GLY A 23 -1.71 12.94 19.70
CA GLY A 23 -0.87 13.99 19.14
C GLY A 23 -0.70 13.72 17.65
N ALA A 24 -0.46 14.77 16.90
CA ALA A 24 0.10 14.59 15.58
C ALA A 24 1.42 13.82 15.74
N VAL A 25 1.56 12.72 14.99
CA VAL A 25 2.75 11.87 14.96
C VAL A 25 3.38 12.03 13.58
N GLU A 26 4.69 12.25 13.55
CA GLU A 26 5.46 12.29 12.30
C GLU A 26 5.59 10.86 11.74
N TYR A 27 5.16 10.67 10.50
CA TYR A 27 5.37 9.44 9.74
C TYR A 27 6.23 9.71 8.51
N ARG A 28 6.95 8.68 8.07
CA ARG A 28 7.86 8.74 6.94
C ARG A 28 7.59 7.59 5.98
N LEU A 29 7.57 7.87 4.68
CA LEU A 29 7.45 6.87 3.63
C LEU A 29 8.61 7.04 2.67
N ARG A 30 9.46 6.02 2.57
CA ARG A 30 10.59 5.97 1.65
C ARG A 30 10.25 5.05 0.48
N VAL A 31 10.31 5.56 -0.74
CA VAL A 31 9.94 4.82 -1.95
C VAL A 31 11.09 4.82 -2.94
N ALA A 32 11.39 3.65 -3.51
CA ALA A 32 12.28 3.50 -4.65
C ALA A 32 11.53 2.79 -5.78
N SER A 33 11.71 3.28 -7.01
CA SER A 33 11.26 2.59 -8.22
C SER A 33 12.48 2.10 -8.99
N VAL A 34 12.53 0.83 -9.34
CA VAL A 34 13.67 0.22 -10.05
C VAL A 34 13.21 -0.60 -11.25
N LEU A 35 14.10 -0.85 -12.20
CA LEU A 35 13.85 -1.84 -13.27
C LEU A 35 13.78 -3.27 -12.70
N GLU A 36 12.86 -4.08 -13.23
CA GLU A 36 12.67 -5.48 -12.83
C GLU A 36 13.96 -6.31 -12.91
N PRO A 37 14.78 -6.24 -13.97
CA PRO A 37 16.03 -7.00 -14.03
C PRO A 37 16.99 -6.69 -12.88
N ALA A 38 17.01 -5.44 -12.41
CA ALA A 38 17.83 -5.07 -11.26
C ALA A 38 17.27 -5.63 -9.96
N PHE A 39 15.94 -5.58 -9.76
CA PHE A 39 15.31 -6.18 -8.58
C PHE A 39 15.58 -7.69 -8.51
N THR A 40 15.42 -8.40 -9.63
CA THR A 40 15.62 -9.86 -9.76
C THR A 40 17.07 -10.27 -9.64
N HIS A 41 18.01 -9.35 -9.89
CA HIS A 41 19.43 -9.59 -9.62
C HIS A 41 19.68 -9.85 -8.13
N PHE A 42 19.00 -9.08 -7.26
CA PHE A 42 19.11 -9.24 -5.82
C PHE A 42 18.20 -10.36 -5.32
N VAL A 43 16.91 -10.34 -5.69
CA VAL A 43 15.90 -11.24 -5.12
C VAL A 43 15.70 -12.47 -6.01
N ARG A 44 16.20 -13.62 -5.55
CA ARG A 44 16.09 -14.91 -6.27
C ARG A 44 15.09 -15.87 -5.65
N THR A 45 14.61 -15.55 -4.45
CA THR A 45 13.69 -16.37 -3.67
C THR A 45 12.22 -16.15 -4.06
N ALA A 46 11.36 -17.14 -3.78
CA ALA A 46 9.94 -17.06 -4.11
C ALA A 46 9.22 -15.98 -3.28
N PRO A 47 8.19 -15.29 -3.83
CA PRO A 47 7.41 -14.29 -3.10
C PRO A 47 6.87 -14.79 -1.76
N GLY A 48 6.96 -13.96 -0.72
CA GLY A 48 6.43 -14.27 0.60
C GLY A 48 7.28 -15.24 1.45
N ASP A 49 8.40 -15.76 0.95
CA ASP A 49 9.33 -16.55 1.77
C ASP A 49 9.97 -15.65 2.85
N GLN A 50 9.99 -16.17 4.08
CA GLN A 50 10.48 -15.52 5.29
C GLN A 50 11.92 -15.90 5.62
N ARG A 51 12.50 -16.85 4.90
CA ARG A 51 13.89 -17.28 5.09
C ARG A 51 14.86 -16.23 4.58
N ASP A 52 14.89 -15.16 5.37
CA ASP A 52 15.89 -14.15 5.52
C ASP A 52 16.24 -13.39 4.26
N ALA A 53 16.21 -12.08 4.41
CA ALA A 53 16.22 -11.12 3.34
C ALA A 53 17.60 -10.44 3.18
N PRO A 54 18.77 -11.13 3.22
CA PRO A 54 20.04 -10.47 2.99
C PRO A 54 20.12 -9.93 1.56
N GLU A 55 19.41 -10.57 0.62
CA GLU A 55 19.21 -10.09 -0.75
C GLU A 55 18.52 -8.72 -0.80
N LEU A 56 17.40 -8.57 -0.08
CA LEU A 56 16.70 -7.28 0.02
C LEU A 56 17.49 -6.25 0.85
N ALA A 57 18.19 -6.69 1.89
CA ALA A 57 19.09 -5.82 2.65
C ALA A 57 20.25 -5.30 1.78
N ALA A 58 20.81 -6.14 0.90
CA ALA A 58 21.83 -5.75 -0.06
C ALA A 58 21.29 -4.79 -1.13
N LEU A 59 20.04 -4.98 -1.57
CA LEU A 59 19.35 -4.03 -2.44
C LEU A 59 19.16 -2.68 -1.75
N ILE A 60 18.66 -2.66 -0.51
CA ILE A 60 18.51 -1.43 0.28
C ILE A 60 19.86 -0.73 0.45
N ALA A 61 20.91 -1.46 0.83
CA ALA A 61 22.25 -0.89 0.98
C ALA A 61 22.78 -0.32 -0.34
N SER A 62 22.54 -0.99 -1.46
CA SER A 62 22.94 -0.50 -2.79
C SER A 62 22.20 0.78 -3.18
N LEU A 63 20.91 0.90 -2.81
CA LEU A 63 20.16 2.15 -2.96
C LEU A 63 20.73 3.23 -2.04
N ASP A 64 20.89 2.95 -0.74
CA ASP A 64 21.41 3.89 0.26
C ASP A 64 22.77 4.49 -0.10
N GLU A 65 23.64 3.68 -0.69
CA GLU A 65 24.98 4.07 -1.10
C GLU A 65 25.05 4.66 -2.51
N GLY A 66 23.93 4.65 -3.27
CA GLY A 66 23.91 5.10 -4.66
C GLY A 66 24.74 4.24 -5.60
N ARG A 67 24.87 2.94 -5.29
CA ARG A 67 25.61 1.98 -6.12
C ARG A 67 24.84 1.51 -7.35
N LEU A 68 23.52 1.71 -7.37
CA LEU A 68 22.71 1.46 -8.57
C LEU A 68 22.81 2.64 -9.52
N SER A 69 22.91 2.35 -10.82
CA SER A 69 22.96 3.39 -11.84
C SER A 69 21.64 4.13 -11.99
N ASP A 70 21.69 5.38 -12.44
CA ASP A 70 20.50 6.20 -12.75
C ASP A 70 19.64 5.59 -13.87
N ALA A 71 20.21 4.69 -14.69
CA ALA A 71 19.44 3.95 -15.69
C ALA A 71 18.57 2.83 -15.08
N VAL A 72 18.90 2.39 -13.86
CA VAL A 72 18.18 1.35 -13.11
C VAL A 72 17.17 1.95 -12.15
N VAL A 73 17.53 3.07 -11.50
CA VAL A 73 16.64 3.77 -10.57
C VAL A 73 15.76 4.76 -11.33
N LEU A 74 14.46 4.53 -11.24
CA LEU A 74 13.45 5.24 -12.02
C LEU A 74 12.96 6.47 -11.26
N GLY A 75 13.70 7.58 -11.38
CA GLY A 75 13.43 8.85 -10.69
C GLY A 75 12.23 9.65 -11.22
N ASP A 76 11.57 9.20 -12.28
CA ASP A 76 10.37 9.79 -12.88
C ASP A 76 9.05 9.28 -12.26
N ARG A 77 9.15 8.54 -11.15
CA ARG A 77 8.03 7.82 -10.51
C ARG A 77 7.88 8.21 -9.04
N ASP A 78 7.85 9.51 -8.77
CA ASP A 78 7.71 9.99 -7.42
C ASP A 78 6.31 9.70 -6.84
N PRO A 79 6.22 9.21 -5.59
CA PRO A 79 4.95 9.08 -4.90
C PRO A 79 4.35 10.46 -4.62
N VAL A 80 3.06 10.61 -4.90
CA VAL A 80 2.26 11.79 -4.55
C VAL A 80 1.10 11.40 -3.65
N ALA A 81 0.57 12.33 -2.85
CA ALA A 81 -0.65 12.07 -2.10
C ALA A 81 -1.81 11.74 -3.05
N ALA A 82 -2.65 10.78 -2.67
CA ALA A 82 -3.85 10.44 -3.42
C ALA A 82 -4.80 11.65 -3.53
N THR A 83 -5.55 11.71 -4.63
CA THR A 83 -6.60 12.71 -4.86
C THR A 83 -7.75 12.57 -3.86
N VAL A 84 -8.70 13.51 -3.87
CA VAL A 84 -9.88 13.47 -2.98
C VAL A 84 -10.73 12.23 -3.26
N ASP A 85 -10.92 11.89 -4.53
CA ASP A 85 -11.74 10.75 -4.94
C ASP A 85 -11.06 9.43 -4.57
N GLU A 86 -9.76 9.30 -4.82
CA GLU A 86 -8.96 8.13 -4.42
C GLU A 86 -8.93 7.96 -2.90
N THR A 87 -8.70 9.05 -2.16
CA THR A 87 -8.73 9.03 -0.69
C THR A 87 -10.08 8.52 -0.17
N SER A 88 -11.18 8.97 -0.79
CA SER A 88 -12.53 8.50 -0.45
C SER A 88 -12.74 7.02 -0.80
N ALA A 89 -12.26 6.58 -1.96
CA ALA A 89 -12.36 5.20 -2.43
C ALA A 89 -11.68 4.20 -1.48
N PHE A 90 -10.57 4.62 -0.88
CA PHE A 90 -9.76 3.82 0.04
C PHE A 90 -10.13 3.99 1.52
N GLU A 91 -11.20 4.74 1.83
CA GLU A 91 -11.57 5.12 3.21
C GLU A 91 -10.38 5.69 4.00
N ALA A 92 -9.60 6.51 3.32
CA ALA A 92 -8.39 7.14 3.85
C ALA A 92 -8.67 8.59 4.24
N VAL A 93 -7.67 9.22 4.86
CA VAL A 93 -7.62 10.65 5.12
C VAL A 93 -6.62 11.31 4.20
N ARG A 94 -6.92 12.56 3.82
CA ARG A 94 -5.98 13.37 3.06
C ARG A 94 -4.84 13.79 3.99
N VAL A 95 -3.63 13.68 3.48
CA VAL A 95 -2.42 14.15 4.13
C VAL A 95 -1.69 15.13 3.21
N GLU A 96 -0.90 16.01 3.80
CA GLU A 96 -0.05 16.96 3.08
C GLU A 96 1.41 16.58 3.31
N PRO A 97 1.95 15.64 2.52
CA PRO A 97 3.33 15.20 2.68
C PRO A 97 4.28 16.25 2.14
N ARG A 98 5.39 16.43 2.83
CA ARG A 98 6.56 17.15 2.32
C ARG A 98 7.55 16.12 1.77
N ALA A 99 7.90 16.26 0.50
CA ALA A 99 9.03 15.51 -0.07
C ALA A 99 10.34 16.02 0.53
N VAL A 100 11.17 15.09 0.98
CA VAL A 100 12.54 15.32 1.45
C VAL A 100 13.47 14.38 0.69
N SER A 101 14.76 14.72 0.60
CA SER A 101 15.74 13.79 0.02
C SER A 101 15.81 12.53 0.89
N GLY A 102 15.55 11.38 0.28
CA GLY A 102 15.68 10.07 0.93
C GLY A 102 17.10 9.49 0.81
N GLY A 103 18.04 10.24 0.24
CA GLY A 103 19.33 9.72 -0.22
C GLY A 103 19.29 9.28 -1.69
N PRO A 104 20.41 8.79 -2.24
CA PRO A 104 20.48 8.37 -3.63
C PRO A 104 19.47 7.24 -3.88
N GLY A 105 18.72 7.34 -4.98
CA GLY A 105 17.74 6.34 -5.38
C GLY A 105 16.43 6.27 -4.57
N TRP A 106 16.19 7.22 -3.66
CA TRP A 106 14.99 7.25 -2.82
C TRP A 106 14.26 8.58 -2.86
N THR A 107 12.93 8.48 -2.89
CA THR A 107 12.04 9.60 -2.57
C THR A 107 11.45 9.36 -1.18
N GLU A 108 11.69 10.29 -0.24
CA GLU A 108 11.13 10.22 1.12
C GLU A 108 10.02 11.28 1.29
N LEU A 109 8.86 10.85 1.75
CA LEU A 109 7.74 11.71 2.12
C LEU A 109 7.63 11.74 3.64
N VAL A 110 7.45 12.94 4.20
CA VAL A 110 7.23 13.15 5.64
C VAL A 110 5.91 13.87 5.85
N TRP A 111 5.07 13.39 6.77
CA TRP A 111 3.81 14.03 7.12
C TRP A 111 3.46 13.84 8.59
N GLU A 112 2.65 14.75 9.10
CA GLU A 112 2.00 14.63 10.41
C GLU A 112 0.64 13.94 10.24
N GLY A 113 0.36 12.95 11.08
CA GLY A 113 -0.91 12.22 11.03
C GLY A 113 -1.43 11.85 12.41
N ARG A 114 -2.60 11.21 12.47
CA ARG A 114 -3.18 10.71 13.72
C ARG A 114 -3.23 9.18 13.74
N PRO A 115 -2.89 8.56 14.88
CA PRO A 115 -3.02 7.12 15.06
C PRO A 115 -4.42 6.61 14.68
N GLY A 116 -4.48 5.46 14.00
CA GLY A 116 -5.71 4.85 13.50
C GLY A 116 -6.19 5.37 12.14
N GLN A 117 -5.65 6.48 11.64
CA GLN A 117 -5.97 6.97 10.29
C GLN A 117 -5.18 6.22 9.22
N ARG A 118 -5.67 6.30 7.98
CA ARG A 118 -5.02 5.71 6.81
C ARG A 118 -4.68 6.80 5.82
N ALA A 119 -3.43 6.87 5.36
CA ALA A 119 -3.02 7.71 4.24
C ALA A 119 -2.84 6.85 2.98
N VAL A 120 -3.05 7.43 1.81
CA VAL A 120 -2.80 6.77 0.52
C VAL A 120 -1.93 7.66 -0.34
N PHE A 121 -0.91 7.05 -0.93
CA PHE A 121 -0.01 7.67 -1.89
C PHE A 121 -0.09 6.92 -3.20
N ARG A 122 -0.02 7.63 -4.31
CA ARG A 122 -0.07 7.08 -5.65
C ARG A 122 1.23 7.35 -6.38
N LEU A 123 1.69 6.39 -7.16
CA LEU A 123 2.75 6.62 -8.12
C LEU A 123 2.13 6.82 -9.50
N VAL A 124 2.38 7.98 -10.07
CA VAL A 124 1.95 8.32 -11.42
C VAL A 124 3.14 8.12 -12.34
N LEU A 125 3.00 7.25 -13.33
CA LEU A 125 4.03 7.14 -14.36
C LEU A 125 3.80 8.18 -15.45
N VAL A 126 4.87 8.88 -15.81
CA VAL A 126 4.89 9.83 -16.92
C VAL A 126 5.82 9.27 -17.99
N GLY A 127 5.28 8.77 -19.10
CA GLY A 127 6.12 8.20 -20.16
C GLY A 127 5.39 7.46 -21.27
N ARG A 128 6.11 7.16 -22.35
CA ARG A 128 5.58 6.50 -23.57
C ARG A 128 5.45 4.98 -23.48
N GLN A 129 6.15 4.34 -22.54
CA GLN A 129 5.99 2.90 -22.30
C GLN A 129 4.98 2.70 -21.17
N ALA A 130 4.15 1.67 -21.29
CA ALA A 130 3.17 1.25 -20.30
C ALA A 130 3.72 0.09 -19.47
N PRO A 131 4.70 0.31 -18.57
CA PRO A 131 5.26 -0.76 -17.78
C PRO A 131 4.21 -1.35 -16.82
N GLU A 132 4.49 -2.57 -16.43
CA GLU A 132 3.77 -3.27 -15.38
C GLU A 132 4.56 -3.22 -14.09
N LEU A 133 3.83 -3.11 -12.97
CA LEU A 133 4.40 -3.35 -11.65
C LEU A 133 4.55 -4.88 -11.47
N LYS A 134 5.79 -5.35 -11.38
CA LYS A 134 6.10 -6.79 -11.35
C LYS A 134 6.20 -7.33 -9.94
N ARG A 135 7.03 -6.70 -9.11
CA ARG A 135 7.30 -7.11 -7.72
C ARG A 135 7.37 -5.89 -6.82
N ILE A 136 7.12 -6.14 -5.55
CA ILE A 136 7.09 -5.13 -4.49
C ILE A 136 7.93 -5.66 -3.34
N ALA A 137 8.87 -4.88 -2.83
CA ALA A 137 9.39 -5.11 -1.49
C ALA A 137 8.82 -4.06 -0.54
N LEU A 138 8.33 -4.46 0.62
CA LEU A 138 7.79 -3.53 1.61
C LEU A 138 8.25 -3.87 3.01
N GLN A 139 8.47 -2.82 3.79
CA GLN A 139 8.78 -2.87 5.21
C GLN A 139 7.91 -1.86 5.94
N GLY A 140 7.09 -2.35 6.86
CA GLY A 140 6.38 -1.53 7.83
C GLY A 140 6.99 -1.69 9.21
N ARG A 141 6.16 -2.08 10.18
CA ARG A 141 6.61 -2.43 11.54
C ARG A 141 7.24 -3.83 11.62
N GLY A 142 7.08 -4.65 10.59
CA GLY A 142 7.66 -5.98 10.48
C GLY A 142 8.95 -6.02 9.65
N PRO A 143 9.49 -7.22 9.38
CA PRO A 143 10.62 -7.39 8.49
C PRO A 143 10.26 -6.99 7.05
N ILE A 144 11.27 -6.63 6.25
CA ILE A 144 11.06 -6.41 4.82
C ILE A 144 10.68 -7.72 4.13
N ARG A 145 9.73 -7.67 3.20
CA ARG A 145 9.24 -8.82 2.44
C ARG A 145 9.11 -8.44 0.98
N HIS A 146 9.51 -9.32 0.07
CA HIS A 146 9.09 -9.20 -1.33
C HIS A 146 7.81 -9.99 -1.61
N LEU A 147 7.00 -9.42 -2.48
CA LEU A 147 5.63 -9.84 -2.76
C LEU A 147 5.33 -9.63 -4.23
N GLU A 148 4.40 -10.42 -4.73
CA GLU A 148 3.70 -10.17 -5.99
C GLU A 148 2.30 -9.65 -5.68
N ALA A 149 1.83 -8.68 -6.48
CA ALA A 149 0.48 -8.13 -6.34
C ALA A 149 -0.49 -8.95 -7.19
N ASP A 150 -0.86 -10.12 -6.68
CA ASP A 150 -1.78 -11.02 -7.37
C ASP A 150 -3.16 -10.37 -7.55
N PRO A 151 -3.80 -10.54 -8.72
CA PRO A 151 -5.17 -10.08 -8.92
C PRO A 151 -6.11 -10.59 -7.83
N ILE A 152 -7.01 -9.72 -7.37
CA ILE A 152 -8.07 -10.09 -6.45
C ILE A 152 -8.86 -11.28 -7.01
N GLY A 153 -9.06 -12.30 -6.18
CA GLY A 153 -9.73 -13.56 -6.57
C GLY A 153 -8.79 -14.72 -6.85
N VAL A 154 -7.47 -14.48 -7.00
CA VAL A 154 -6.47 -15.56 -7.12
C VAL A 154 -6.21 -16.23 -5.77
N SER A 155 -6.05 -15.43 -4.70
CA SER A 155 -5.89 -15.91 -3.34
C SER A 155 -7.08 -15.51 -2.46
N SER A 156 -7.48 -16.42 -1.57
CA SER A 156 -8.48 -16.17 -0.53
C SER A 156 -7.88 -15.58 0.75
N ARG A 157 -6.54 -15.59 0.89
CA ARG A 157 -5.84 -15.04 2.05
C ARG A 157 -5.51 -13.58 1.82
N PRO A 158 -5.72 -12.70 2.82
CA PRO A 158 -5.25 -11.33 2.74
C PRO A 158 -3.73 -11.25 2.49
N SER A 159 -3.31 -10.30 1.67
CA SER A 159 -1.91 -10.05 1.31
C SER A 159 -1.57 -8.58 1.48
N LYS A 160 -0.32 -8.28 1.79
CA LYS A 160 0.17 -6.89 1.86
C LYS A 160 0.32 -6.25 0.47
N ALA A 161 0.22 -7.04 -0.59
CA ALA A 161 0.17 -6.58 -1.97
C ALA A 161 -0.95 -7.30 -2.72
N ILE A 162 -1.85 -6.55 -3.36
CA ILE A 162 -2.93 -7.11 -4.19
C ILE A 162 -3.08 -6.34 -5.50
N GLY A 163 -3.53 -6.99 -6.55
CA GLY A 163 -3.89 -6.39 -7.84
C GLY A 163 -5.40 -6.17 -7.94
N VAL A 164 -5.82 -4.95 -8.27
CA VAL A 164 -7.23 -4.59 -8.49
C VAL A 164 -7.34 -3.93 -9.87
N PRO A 165 -8.31 -4.30 -10.71
CA PRO A 165 -8.52 -3.62 -11.99
C PRO A 165 -8.68 -2.11 -11.80
N LEU A 166 -7.94 -1.32 -12.57
CA LEU A 166 -7.91 0.14 -12.40
C LEU A 166 -9.32 0.74 -12.59
N GLY A 167 -10.09 0.23 -13.55
CA GLY A 167 -11.48 0.63 -13.75
C GLY A 167 -12.39 0.37 -12.54
N VAL A 168 -12.10 -0.64 -11.71
CA VAL A 168 -12.82 -0.87 -10.44
C VAL A 168 -12.47 0.21 -9.41
N ILE A 169 -11.20 0.60 -9.32
CA ILE A 169 -10.74 1.68 -8.43
C ILE A 169 -11.38 3.01 -8.86
N GLU A 170 -11.32 3.34 -10.15
CA GLU A 170 -11.83 4.59 -10.71
C GLU A 170 -13.36 4.69 -10.62
N SER A 171 -14.09 3.67 -11.10
CA SER A 171 -15.55 3.70 -11.10
C SER A 171 -16.15 3.62 -9.69
N GLY A 172 -15.50 2.89 -8.78
CA GLY A 172 -15.98 2.77 -7.42
C GLY A 172 -15.56 3.95 -6.53
N ALA A 173 -14.57 4.76 -6.92
CA ALA A 173 -14.26 6.01 -6.21
C ALA A 173 -15.49 6.93 -6.14
N SER A 174 -16.27 7.00 -7.22
CA SER A 174 -17.55 7.74 -7.26
C SER A 174 -18.62 7.14 -6.33
N ARG A 175 -18.59 5.83 -6.08
CA ARG A 175 -19.57 5.09 -5.25
C ARG A 175 -19.14 4.93 -3.79
N ARG A 176 -17.88 5.24 -3.47
CA ARG A 176 -17.28 5.18 -2.12
C ARG A 176 -17.38 3.81 -1.43
N ASP A 177 -17.42 2.72 -2.19
CA ASP A 177 -17.51 1.35 -1.66
C ASP A 177 -16.35 0.43 -2.05
N VAL A 178 -15.36 0.94 -2.81
CA VAL A 178 -14.19 0.16 -3.29
C VAL A 178 -13.46 -0.50 -2.13
N TRP A 179 -13.16 0.26 -1.09
CA TRP A 179 -12.45 -0.27 0.08
C TRP A 179 -13.20 -1.44 0.70
N ARG A 180 -14.46 -1.25 1.14
CA ARG A 180 -15.20 -2.29 1.87
C ARG A 180 -15.44 -3.54 1.02
N ARG A 181 -15.71 -3.36 -0.27
CA ARG A 181 -16.12 -4.47 -1.15
C ARG A 181 -14.94 -5.24 -1.74
N TRP A 182 -13.89 -4.54 -2.16
CA TRP A 182 -12.84 -5.11 -2.98
C TRP A 182 -11.49 -5.17 -2.27
N ILE A 183 -11.06 -4.07 -1.66
CA ILE A 183 -9.68 -3.91 -1.14
C ILE A 183 -9.56 -4.41 0.31
N GLY A 184 -10.31 -3.84 1.24
CA GLY A 184 -10.20 -4.05 2.69
C GLY A 184 -10.24 -5.51 3.13
N PRO A 185 -11.14 -6.36 2.60
CA PRO A 185 -11.17 -7.78 2.96
C PRO A 185 -9.96 -8.60 2.48
N ARG A 186 -9.16 -8.06 1.53
CA ARG A 186 -8.06 -8.77 0.86
C ARG A 186 -6.70 -8.15 1.12
N LEU A 187 -6.65 -6.91 1.61
CA LEU A 187 -5.42 -6.19 1.88
C LEU A 187 -5.02 -6.36 3.36
N ASP A 188 -3.87 -6.98 3.61
CA ASP A 188 -3.28 -7.04 4.94
C ASP A 188 -2.55 -5.72 5.26
N THR A 189 -3.08 -4.95 6.20
CA THR A 189 -2.48 -3.71 6.70
C THR A 189 -1.90 -3.82 8.11
N ALA A 190 -1.75 -5.03 8.66
CA ALA A 190 -1.37 -5.23 10.07
C ALA A 190 -0.02 -4.59 10.44
N GLU A 191 0.95 -4.62 9.52
CA GLU A 191 2.27 -4.02 9.71
C GLU A 191 2.32 -2.53 9.34
N GLY A 192 1.17 -1.92 9.02
CA GLY A 192 1.03 -0.49 8.79
C GLY A 192 1.29 -0.02 7.36
N VAL A 193 1.78 -0.87 6.45
CA VAL A 193 1.90 -0.53 5.02
C VAL A 193 1.49 -1.69 4.14
N ALA A 194 0.82 -1.37 3.04
CA ALA A 194 0.40 -2.30 2.01
C ALA A 194 0.32 -1.60 0.65
N VAL A 195 0.29 -2.35 -0.44
CA VAL A 195 0.27 -1.83 -1.81
C VAL A 195 -0.90 -2.42 -2.60
N VAL A 196 -1.66 -1.56 -3.27
CA VAL A 196 -2.64 -1.96 -4.28
C VAL A 196 -2.09 -1.62 -5.65
N ARG A 197 -1.88 -2.65 -6.49
CA ARG A 197 -1.56 -2.49 -7.90
C ARG A 197 -2.87 -2.25 -8.66
N GLY A 198 -3.05 -1.06 -9.21
CA GLY A 198 -4.09 -0.77 -10.19
C GLY A 198 -3.71 -1.41 -11.52
N LEU A 199 -4.34 -2.53 -11.86
CA LEU A 199 -4.10 -3.27 -13.09
C LEU A 199 -4.72 -2.50 -14.26
N SER A 200 -3.87 -2.05 -15.18
CA SER A 200 -4.34 -1.47 -16.43
C SER A 200 -4.52 -2.57 -17.47
N ASP A 201 -5.70 -2.62 -18.07
CA ASP A 201 -6.02 -3.53 -19.18
C ASP A 201 -5.51 -3.00 -20.53
N SER A 202 -4.93 -1.79 -20.53
CA SER A 202 -4.44 -1.13 -21.73
C SER A 202 -2.95 -1.38 -21.96
N THR A 203 -2.58 -1.63 -23.21
CA THR A 203 -1.19 -1.72 -23.68
C THR A 203 -0.50 -0.36 -23.74
N THR A 204 -1.24 0.74 -23.62
CA THR A 204 -0.73 2.11 -23.67
C THR A 204 -0.78 2.82 -22.32
N PHE A 205 -1.53 2.30 -21.34
CA PHE A 205 -1.56 2.84 -19.98
C PHE A 205 -0.80 1.93 -19.00
N PRO A 206 0.14 2.50 -18.24
CA PRO A 206 0.88 1.75 -17.25
C PRO A 206 -0.02 1.29 -16.10
N ASP A 207 0.42 0.28 -15.37
CA ASP A 207 -0.18 -0.01 -14.07
C ASP A 207 0.06 1.15 -13.11
N GLN A 208 -0.84 1.30 -12.13
CA GLN A 208 -0.68 2.27 -11.06
C GLN A 208 -0.34 1.57 -9.74
N ALA A 209 0.39 2.24 -8.86
CA ALA A 209 0.65 1.75 -7.51
C ALA A 209 0.03 2.69 -6.49
N PHE A 210 -0.80 2.15 -5.61
CA PHE A 210 -1.40 2.86 -4.48
C PHE A 210 -0.81 2.29 -3.18
N ILE A 211 0.07 3.05 -2.53
CA ILE A 211 0.66 2.70 -1.24
C ILE A 211 -0.28 3.17 -0.14
N THR A 212 -0.77 2.22 0.65
CA THR A 212 -1.66 2.47 1.79
C THR A 212 -0.85 2.40 3.08
N VAL A 213 -0.91 3.45 3.91
CA VAL A 213 -0.23 3.54 5.20
C VAL A 213 -1.25 3.68 6.33
N THR A 214 -1.28 2.71 7.27
CA THR A 214 -2.08 2.77 8.49
C THR A 214 -1.24 3.29 9.65
N GLN A 215 -1.64 4.46 10.16
CA GLN A 215 -0.91 5.29 11.11
C GLN A 215 -0.99 4.68 12.53
N GLY A 216 0.18 4.44 13.15
CA GLY A 216 0.28 3.88 14.50
C GLY A 216 0.44 4.96 15.57
N ASP A 217 0.58 4.58 16.82
CA ASP A 217 0.80 5.50 17.95
C ASP A 217 2.23 6.05 18.06
N ALA A 218 3.19 5.45 17.33
CA ALA A 218 4.58 5.87 17.30
C ALA A 218 5.04 6.29 15.89
N PRO A 219 6.06 7.16 15.77
CA PRO A 219 6.73 7.46 14.51
C PRO A 219 7.27 6.20 13.85
N VAL A 220 7.03 6.04 12.55
CA VAL A 220 7.51 4.91 11.75
C VAL A 220 7.98 5.40 10.39
N ARG A 221 9.12 4.86 9.94
CA ARG A 221 9.56 4.93 8.55
C ARG A 221 9.13 3.65 7.83
N PHE A 222 8.22 3.80 6.90
CA PHE A 222 7.80 2.75 5.97
C PHE A 222 8.73 2.76 4.75
N THR A 223 9.13 1.59 4.26
CA THR A 223 9.97 1.45 3.06
C THR A 223 9.22 0.65 2.01
N VAL A 224 9.21 1.12 0.77
CA VAL A 224 8.60 0.44 -0.38
C VAL A 224 9.56 0.49 -1.57
N ILE A 225 9.85 -0.65 -2.18
CA ILE A 225 10.59 -0.76 -3.43
C ILE A 225 9.65 -1.37 -4.48
N LEU A 226 9.50 -0.71 -5.62
CA LEU A 226 8.61 -1.12 -6.70
C LEU A 226 9.45 -1.46 -7.93
N SER A 227 9.32 -2.69 -8.43
CA SER A 227 10.04 -3.12 -9.63
C SER A 227 9.15 -3.03 -10.86
N TRP A 228 9.60 -2.32 -11.88
CA TRP A 228 8.85 -2.07 -13.11
C TRP A 228 9.49 -2.79 -14.28
N GLY A 229 8.68 -3.42 -15.12
CA GLY A 229 9.16 -4.11 -16.30
C GLY A 229 8.24 -3.91 -17.49
N PRO A 230 8.67 -4.34 -18.69
CA PRO A 230 7.80 -4.32 -19.86
C PRO A 230 6.53 -5.12 -19.59
N ARG A 231 5.41 -4.64 -20.15
CA ARG A 231 4.16 -5.38 -20.21
C ARG A 231 4.39 -6.64 -21.06
N GLY A 232 4.12 -7.80 -20.49
CA GLY A 232 4.27 -9.05 -21.23
C GLY A 232 3.20 -9.16 -22.31
N THR A 233 3.56 -9.54 -23.53
CA THR A 233 2.62 -10.28 -24.40
C THR A 233 2.48 -11.65 -23.78
N SER A 234 1.42 -11.85 -22.97
CA SER A 234 0.95 -13.12 -22.41
C SER A 234 1.87 -14.33 -22.67
N SER A 235 2.66 -14.74 -21.68
CA SER A 235 3.13 -16.14 -21.59
C SER A 235 1.98 -17.05 -21.11
N ASN A 236 0.80 -16.91 -21.73
CA ASN A 236 -0.34 -17.83 -21.65
C ASN A 236 -0.28 -18.81 -22.84
N GLY A 237 0.90 -19.37 -23.10
CA GLY A 237 1.11 -20.42 -24.10
C GLY A 237 0.66 -21.81 -23.63
N ASP A 238 0.69 -22.09 -22.33
CA ASP A 238 0.51 -23.46 -21.83
C ASP A 238 -0.60 -23.64 -20.78
N ALA A 239 -1.51 -22.68 -20.63
CA ALA A 239 -2.62 -22.77 -19.67
C ALA A 239 -4.00 -22.37 -20.23
N GLN A 240 -4.21 -22.47 -21.55
CA GLN A 240 -5.56 -22.43 -22.15
C GLN A 240 -6.02 -23.83 -22.51
N GLY A 241 -6.43 -24.54 -21.46
CA GLY A 241 -7.15 -25.81 -21.52
C GLY A 241 -8.12 -25.93 -20.35
N ALA A 242 -8.77 -24.84 -19.93
CA ALA A 242 -9.90 -24.88 -19.00
C ALA A 242 -10.66 -23.54 -19.07
N GLY A 243 -11.61 -23.44 -19.99
CA GLY A 243 -12.63 -22.41 -19.95
C GLY A 243 -13.50 -22.61 -18.71
N VAL A 244 -13.47 -21.65 -17.79
CA VAL A 244 -14.48 -21.55 -16.72
C VAL A 244 -15.33 -20.33 -17.06
N ALA A 245 -16.51 -20.60 -17.61
CA ALA A 245 -17.57 -19.60 -17.74
C ALA A 245 -18.07 -19.19 -16.35
N PRO A 246 -18.43 -17.92 -16.14
CA PRO A 246 -19.01 -17.46 -14.88
C PRO A 246 -20.37 -18.15 -14.62
N PRO A 247 -20.74 -18.40 -13.35
CA PRO A 247 -21.99 -19.06 -13.03
C PRO A 247 -23.19 -18.11 -13.10
N GLY A 248 -24.20 -18.53 -13.86
CA GLY A 248 -25.61 -18.28 -13.57
C GLY A 248 -26.33 -17.22 -14.41
N ASP A 249 -27.28 -17.67 -15.23
CA ASP A 249 -28.70 -17.36 -14.99
C ASP A 249 -29.58 -18.40 -15.69
N ALA A 250 -30.03 -19.41 -14.92
CA ALA A 250 -31.18 -20.22 -15.27
C ALA A 250 -32.41 -19.51 -14.71
N ALA A 251 -33.00 -18.62 -15.50
CA ALA A 251 -34.35 -18.13 -15.27
C ALA A 251 -35.32 -18.92 -16.17
N ALA A 252 -36.18 -19.68 -15.50
CA ALA A 252 -37.34 -20.35 -16.08
C ALA A 252 -38.34 -19.34 -16.66
N ALA A 253 -38.91 -19.66 -17.83
CA ALA A 253 -40.31 -19.37 -18.15
C ALA A 253 -40.71 -20.08 -19.45
N GLN A 254 -41.56 -21.10 -19.28
CA GLN A 254 -42.67 -21.57 -20.14
C GLN A 254 -42.39 -21.92 -21.61
#